data_AF-A0A7M3Z6J2-F1
#
_entry.id   AF-A0A7M3Z6J2-F1
#
_cell.length_a   1.000
_cell.length_b   1.000
_cell.length_c   1.000
_cell.angle_alpha   90.00
_cell.angle_beta   90.00
_cell.angle_gamma   90.00
#
_symmetry.space_group_name_H-M   'P 1'
#
loop_
_entity.id
_entity.type
_entity.pdbx_description
1 polymer ?
#
loop_
_entity_poly.entity_id
_entity_poly.type
_entity_poly.pdbx_seq_one_letter_code
_entity_poly.pdbx_strand_id
1 'polypeptide(L)'
;MDGIADEEIVEGPPFGLGELMATLVDLKTLPHVILLLILSTILYSFAQFSDTSATYSAIGFLSLSIGYAATAASTRWDFIYRLVRVDGLASESWLKSLILRSLRAWIVPLVMSSIIAFGFFQLTNSDDNWNHWLPLGLASLFLLWSIGQGTSFRSGTASWLAGKKTMDTDARSGGINGIVFWQLFAVTAVAILIGFGFSSGFEGELSENLKWIGFIALSIGIQIGLIFWIKDTLADVVSTRGGARFATRWSVLSQIFVTWHIASAWRRLIDEPSPFAMIIEELILMVITVLLAIWSLASRNVSRGGKLFTSNNALFWGLAFGFGYAGSIAMITSLSGDGNLAKTMAIGHIVTAITILVVHPFVLKKHAKNIIIPTEDEKDLHTPKLEITTTEEVTPLEETSEQQIAEDEVEEVEVKDDIDLDDIDLDEEIELLD
;
A
#
# COMPACT_ATOMS: atom_id res chain seq x y z
N MET A 1 31.04 -5.02 43.31
CA MET A 1 30.03 -6.11 43.41
C MET A 1 28.71 -5.50 43.00
N ASP A 2 28.04 -6.17 42.06
CA ASP A 2 26.77 -5.85 41.40
C ASP A 2 26.86 -4.64 40.44
N GLY A 3 26.98 -4.77 39.12
CA GLY A 3 26.48 -5.82 38.22
C GLY A 3 25.14 -5.37 37.60
N ILE A 4 25.13 -4.22 36.92
CA ILE A 4 23.97 -3.78 36.14
C ILE A 4 24.03 -4.57 34.84
N ALA A 5 23.09 -5.49 34.68
CA ALA A 5 22.90 -6.26 33.46
C ALA A 5 22.48 -5.31 32.34
N ASP A 6 23.26 -5.30 31.25
CA ASP A 6 22.87 -4.72 29.97
C ASP A 6 21.57 -5.41 29.52
N GLU A 7 20.47 -4.64 29.46
CA GLU A 7 19.28 -5.06 28.72
C GLU A 7 19.66 -5.07 27.23
N GLU A 8 19.95 -6.27 26.71
CA GLU A 8 19.97 -6.52 25.27
C GLU A 8 18.66 -6.00 24.68
N ILE A 9 18.75 -4.89 23.92
CA ILE A 9 17.71 -4.50 22.98
C ILE A 9 17.70 -5.61 21.92
N VAL A 10 16.86 -6.61 22.14
CA VAL A 10 16.58 -7.66 21.15
C VAL A 10 15.89 -6.97 19.97
N GLU A 11 16.68 -6.60 18.97
CA GLU A 11 16.17 -6.18 17.67
C GLU A 11 15.31 -7.33 17.12
N GLY A 12 13.99 -7.12 17.12
CA GLY A 12 13.04 -8.06 16.54
C GLY A 12 13.34 -8.29 15.06
N PRO A 13 13.01 -9.48 14.52
CA PRO A 13 13.23 -9.79 13.12
C PRO A 13 12.53 -8.76 12.21
N PRO A 14 13.07 -8.48 11.00
CA PRO A 14 12.46 -7.52 10.10
C PRO A 14 11.03 -7.94 9.76
N PHE A 15 10.08 -7.03 10.01
CA PHE A 15 8.64 -7.25 9.85
C PHE A 15 8.31 -7.77 8.45
N GLY A 16 8.04 -9.07 8.35
CA GLY A 16 7.80 -9.76 7.08
C GLY A 16 6.34 -9.70 6.63
N LEU A 17 6.08 -9.88 5.32
CA LEU A 17 4.71 -10.02 4.78
C LEU A 17 3.92 -11.14 5.48
N GLY A 18 4.58 -12.24 5.86
CA GLY A 18 3.97 -13.34 6.60
C GLY A 18 3.58 -12.97 8.03
N GLU A 19 4.36 -12.09 8.68
CA GLU A 19 4.08 -11.59 10.02
C GLU A 19 2.96 -10.56 10.02
N LEU A 20 2.89 -9.73 8.97
CA LEU A 20 1.72 -8.87 8.71
C LEU A 20 0.44 -9.70 8.54
N MET A 21 0.49 -10.76 7.73
CA MET A 21 -0.63 -11.67 7.55
C MET A 21 -1.03 -12.39 8.85
N ALA A 22 -0.05 -12.85 9.63
CA ALA A 22 -0.30 -13.47 10.93
C ALA A 22 -0.93 -12.46 11.91
N THR A 23 -0.51 -11.19 11.88
CA THR A 23 -1.05 -10.12 12.71
C THR A 23 -2.50 -9.76 12.32
N LEU A 24 -2.85 -9.79 11.03
CA LEU A 24 -4.22 -9.54 10.56
C LEU A 24 -5.19 -10.69 10.90
N VAL A 25 -4.67 -11.91 11.06
CA VAL A 25 -5.44 -13.11 11.43
C VAL A 25 -5.38 -13.37 12.95
N ASP A 26 -4.62 -12.57 13.71
CA ASP A 26 -4.51 -12.70 15.17
C ASP A 26 -5.86 -12.46 15.86
N LEU A 27 -6.17 -13.23 16.90
CA LEU A 27 -7.39 -13.11 17.72
C LEU A 27 -7.54 -11.72 18.35
N LYS A 28 -6.45 -10.97 18.47
CA LYS A 28 -6.44 -9.60 19.01
C LYS A 28 -7.02 -8.57 18.03
N THR A 29 -6.95 -8.85 16.72
CA THR A 29 -7.28 -7.90 15.65
C THR A 29 -8.50 -8.36 14.83
N LEU A 30 -8.77 -9.67 14.83
CA LEU A 30 -9.92 -10.32 14.21
C LEU A 30 -11.27 -9.65 14.51
N PRO A 31 -11.57 -9.19 15.74
CA PRO A 31 -12.82 -8.49 16.00
C PRO A 31 -13.09 -7.31 15.07
N HIS A 32 -12.08 -6.51 14.75
CA HIS A 32 -12.27 -5.33 13.92
C HIS A 32 -12.53 -5.68 12.45
N VAL A 33 -11.87 -6.73 11.95
CA VAL A 33 -12.11 -7.26 10.61
C VAL A 33 -13.54 -7.81 10.50
N ILE A 34 -14.02 -8.51 11.53
CA ILE A 34 -15.42 -8.95 11.63
C ILE A 34 -16.38 -7.75 11.60
N LEU A 35 -16.09 -6.70 12.35
CA LEU A 35 -16.92 -5.49 12.35
C LEU A 35 -16.98 -4.83 10.98
N LEU A 36 -15.84 -4.74 10.27
CA LEU A 36 -15.78 -4.26 8.90
C LEU A 36 -16.67 -5.08 7.99
N LEU A 37 -16.57 -6.42 8.04
CA LEU A 37 -17.38 -7.30 7.21
C LEU A 37 -18.88 -7.11 7.49
N ILE A 38 -19.29 -7.11 8.76
CA ILE A 38 -20.69 -6.99 9.17
C ILE A 38 -21.25 -5.62 8.77
N LEU A 39 -20.61 -4.52 9.19
CA LEU A 39 -21.12 -3.18 8.93
C LEU A 39 -21.07 -2.83 7.45
N SER A 40 -20.01 -3.21 6.72
CA SER A 40 -19.94 -2.95 5.29
C SER A 40 -21.04 -3.69 4.54
N THR A 41 -21.34 -4.94 4.91
CA THR A 41 -22.43 -5.71 4.29
C THR A 41 -23.80 -5.06 4.55
N ILE A 42 -24.05 -4.63 5.80
CA ILE A 42 -25.30 -3.98 6.19
C ILE A 42 -25.47 -2.64 5.48
N LEU A 43 -24.45 -1.78 5.53
CA LEU A 43 -24.48 -0.46 4.92
C LEU A 43 -24.53 -0.52 3.40
N TYR A 44 -23.81 -1.46 2.78
CA TYR A 44 -23.90 -1.71 1.34
C TYR A 44 -25.32 -2.08 0.95
N SER A 45 -25.92 -3.07 1.64
CA SER A 45 -27.28 -3.52 1.35
C SER A 45 -28.29 -2.39 1.56
N PHE A 46 -28.12 -1.61 2.63
CA PHE A 46 -28.98 -0.48 2.93
C PHE A 46 -28.89 0.61 1.86
N ALA A 47 -27.70 0.87 1.31
CA ALA A 47 -27.47 1.86 0.26
C ALA A 47 -28.25 1.57 -1.04
N GLN A 48 -28.62 0.30 -1.29
CA GLN A 48 -29.31 -0.09 -2.51
C GLN A 48 -30.84 0.12 -2.45
N PHE A 49 -31.41 0.51 -1.30
CA PHE A 49 -32.87 0.60 -1.16
C PHE A 49 -33.50 1.90 -1.69
N SER A 50 -32.84 3.04 -1.49
CA SER A 50 -33.33 4.36 -1.90
C SER A 50 -32.20 5.40 -1.86
N ASP A 51 -32.39 6.55 -2.51
CA ASP A 51 -31.41 7.66 -2.49
C ASP A 51 -31.15 8.18 -1.07
N THR A 52 -32.19 8.25 -0.24
CA THR A 52 -32.05 8.60 1.18
C THR A 52 -31.24 7.55 1.94
N SER A 53 -31.47 6.26 1.66
CA SER A 53 -30.69 5.19 2.26
C SER A 53 -29.23 5.23 1.81
N ALA A 54 -28.95 5.56 0.53
CA ALA A 54 -27.61 5.77 0.02
C ALA A 54 -26.89 6.91 0.76
N THR A 55 -27.60 8.02 1.02
CA THR A 55 -27.09 9.15 1.82
C THR A 55 -26.68 8.71 3.22
N TYR A 56 -27.56 8.02 3.94
CA TYR A 56 -27.26 7.54 5.29
C TYR A 56 -26.16 6.47 5.30
N SER A 57 -26.09 5.62 4.28
CA SER A 57 -24.97 4.69 4.12
C SER A 57 -23.66 5.42 3.84
N ALA A 58 -23.66 6.50 3.04
CA ALA A 58 -22.47 7.33 2.81
C ALA A 58 -21.97 7.94 4.13
N ILE A 59 -22.87 8.50 4.94
CA ILE A 59 -22.56 8.99 6.29
C ILE A 59 -21.97 7.87 7.14
N GLY A 60 -22.58 6.68 7.11
CA GLY A 60 -22.09 5.49 7.82
C GLY A 60 -20.66 5.11 7.43
N PHE A 61 -20.39 4.97 6.14
CA PHE A 61 -19.05 4.61 5.65
C PHE A 61 -18.00 5.68 5.92
N LEU A 62 -18.31 6.96 5.67
CA LEU A 62 -17.39 8.08 5.93
C LEU A 62 -17.08 8.20 7.42
N SER A 63 -18.11 8.11 8.26
CA SER A 63 -17.93 8.20 9.71
C SER A 63 -17.14 7.03 10.27
N LEU A 64 -17.35 5.80 9.78
CA LEU A 64 -16.53 4.64 10.14
C LEU A 64 -15.09 4.78 9.66
N SER A 65 -14.87 5.24 8.42
CA SER A 65 -13.54 5.46 7.87
C SER A 65 -12.76 6.49 8.71
N ILE A 66 -13.33 7.69 8.92
CA ILE A 66 -12.71 8.76 9.70
C ILE A 66 -12.62 8.38 11.18
N GLY A 67 -13.59 7.65 11.72
CA GLY A 67 -13.60 7.19 13.11
C GLY A 67 -12.50 6.16 13.39
N TYR A 68 -12.23 5.26 12.45
CA TYR A 68 -11.08 4.35 12.52
C TYR A 68 -9.74 5.09 12.35
N ALA A 69 -9.67 6.10 11.47
CA ALA A 69 -8.49 6.96 11.34
C ALA A 69 -8.20 7.73 12.65
N ALA A 70 -9.24 8.32 13.25
CA ALA A 70 -9.15 8.98 14.55
C ALA A 70 -8.73 7.99 15.65
N THR A 71 -9.27 6.76 15.64
CA THR A 71 -8.85 5.69 16.54
C THR A 71 -7.37 5.38 16.37
N ALA A 72 -6.90 5.23 15.12
CA ALA A 72 -5.50 4.97 14.79
C ALA A 72 -4.57 6.05 15.35
N ALA A 73 -4.88 7.33 15.09
CA ALA A 73 -4.13 8.46 15.62
C ALA A 73 -4.13 8.52 17.16
N SER A 74 -5.23 8.08 17.78
CA SER A 74 -5.41 8.13 19.24
C SER A 74 -4.78 6.94 19.97
N THR A 75 -4.34 5.90 19.27
CA THR A 75 -3.64 4.75 19.88
C THR A 75 -2.28 5.09 20.49
N ARG A 76 -1.76 6.30 20.26
CA ARG A 76 -0.61 6.85 20.99
C ARG A 76 -0.85 6.96 22.50
N TRP A 77 -2.12 7.00 22.93
CA TRP A 77 -2.47 7.00 24.34
C TRP A 77 -2.73 5.58 24.83
N ASP A 78 -1.97 5.15 25.85
CA ASP A 78 -2.02 3.80 26.42
C ASP A 78 -3.43 3.30 26.78
N PHE A 79 -4.29 4.20 27.27
CA PHE A 79 -5.67 3.86 27.59
C PHE A 79 -6.43 3.36 26.36
N ILE A 80 -6.33 4.08 25.24
CA ILE A 80 -7.00 3.71 23.99
C ILE A 80 -6.34 2.47 23.39
N TYR A 81 -5.01 2.40 23.40
CA TYR A 81 -4.27 1.23 22.96
C TYR A 81 -4.77 -0.06 23.64
N ARG A 82 -4.92 -0.05 24.98
CA ARG A 82 -5.42 -1.19 25.78
C ARG A 82 -6.93 -1.44 25.67
N LEU A 83 -7.70 -0.45 25.21
CA LEU A 83 -9.14 -0.61 25.07
C LEU A 83 -9.50 -1.26 23.73
N VAL A 84 -8.74 -0.90 22.69
CA VAL A 84 -8.96 -1.39 21.32
C VAL A 84 -8.30 -2.76 21.10
N ARG A 85 -7.19 -3.06 21.80
CA ARG A 85 -6.57 -4.39 21.79
C ARG A 85 -7.01 -5.18 23.01
N VAL A 86 -7.73 -6.27 22.82
CA VAL A 86 -8.23 -7.06 23.96
C VAL A 86 -7.27 -8.19 24.30
N ASP A 87 -6.30 -7.86 25.14
CA ASP A 87 -5.46 -8.83 25.83
C ASP A 87 -6.21 -9.41 27.05
N GLY A 88 -6.12 -10.73 27.27
CA GLY A 88 -6.43 -11.35 28.56
C GLY A 88 -7.89 -11.73 28.89
N LEU A 89 -8.89 -11.53 28.02
CA LEU A 89 -10.24 -12.08 28.26
C LEU A 89 -10.30 -13.56 27.86
N ALA A 90 -9.83 -14.46 28.72
CA ALA A 90 -9.99 -15.90 28.53
C ALA A 90 -11.36 -16.32 29.09
N SER A 91 -12.24 -16.82 28.23
CA SER A 91 -13.45 -17.54 28.65
C SER A 91 -13.31 -19.00 28.23
N GLU A 92 -13.96 -19.93 28.95
CA GLU A 92 -13.86 -21.37 28.65
C GLU A 92 -14.33 -21.76 27.24
N SER A 93 -15.14 -20.91 26.58
CA SER A 93 -15.56 -21.09 25.18
C SER A 93 -14.92 -20.07 24.26
N TRP A 94 -14.32 -20.54 23.17
CA TRP A 94 -13.71 -19.69 22.13
C TRP A 94 -14.69 -18.65 21.57
N LEU A 95 -15.94 -19.04 21.31
CA LEU A 95 -16.98 -18.13 20.80
C LEU A 95 -17.35 -17.04 21.82
N LYS A 96 -17.56 -17.40 23.09
CA LYS A 96 -17.89 -16.42 24.14
C LYS A 96 -16.73 -15.45 24.37
N SER A 97 -15.50 -15.95 24.35
CA SER A 97 -14.28 -15.14 24.44
C SER A 97 -14.22 -14.14 23.28
N LEU A 98 -14.45 -14.61 22.05
CA LEU A 98 -14.43 -13.76 20.86
C LEU A 98 -15.50 -12.66 20.92
N ILE A 99 -16.75 -12.99 21.29
CA ILE A 99 -17.84 -12.01 21.38
C ILE A 99 -17.54 -10.93 22.42
N LEU A 100 -17.10 -11.31 23.62
CA LEU A 100 -16.78 -10.36 24.70
C LEU A 100 -15.60 -9.45 24.31
N ARG A 101 -14.58 -10.01 23.67
CA ARG A 101 -13.45 -9.25 23.12
C ARG A 101 -13.92 -8.27 22.05
N SER A 102 -14.79 -8.71 21.14
CA SER A 102 -15.35 -7.87 20.09
C SER A 102 -16.12 -6.68 20.64
N LEU A 103 -17.04 -6.91 21.59
CA LEU A 103 -17.83 -5.81 22.16
C LEU A 103 -16.93 -4.74 22.78
N ARG A 104 -15.88 -5.12 23.50
CA ARG A 104 -14.93 -4.16 24.09
C ARG A 104 -14.09 -3.45 23.04
N ALA A 105 -13.50 -4.19 22.11
CA ALA A 105 -12.62 -3.65 21.06
C ALA A 105 -13.34 -2.60 20.20
N TRP A 106 -14.63 -2.81 19.94
CA TRP A 106 -15.42 -1.96 19.07
C TRP A 106 -15.85 -0.63 19.69
N ILE A 107 -15.79 -0.48 21.02
CA ILE A 107 -16.32 0.73 21.69
C ILE A 107 -15.67 1.99 21.15
N VAL A 108 -14.34 2.07 21.15
CA VAL A 108 -13.62 3.28 20.72
C VAL A 108 -13.93 3.65 19.27
N PRO A 109 -13.72 2.77 18.28
CA PRO A 109 -13.99 3.15 16.89
C PRO A 109 -15.47 3.48 16.67
N LEU A 110 -16.41 2.79 17.30
CA LEU A 110 -17.83 3.09 17.14
C LEU A 110 -18.22 4.43 17.79
N VAL A 111 -17.68 4.78 18.95
CA VAL A 111 -17.92 6.09 19.58
C VAL A 111 -17.34 7.21 18.73
N MET A 112 -16.08 7.08 18.28
CA MET A 112 -15.46 8.07 17.39
C MET A 112 -16.28 8.25 16.10
N SER A 113 -16.68 7.14 15.48
CA SER A 113 -17.52 7.17 14.28
C SER A 113 -18.88 7.81 14.54
N SER A 114 -19.51 7.54 15.69
CA SER A 114 -20.82 8.12 16.04
C SER A 114 -20.75 9.64 16.19
N ILE A 115 -19.67 10.17 16.77
CA ILE A 115 -19.44 11.63 16.89
C ILE A 115 -19.32 12.25 15.50
N ILE A 116 -18.56 11.62 14.60
CA ILE A 116 -18.37 12.09 13.22
C ILE A 116 -19.68 11.99 12.42
N ALA A 117 -20.42 10.88 12.57
CA ALA A 117 -21.71 10.67 11.95
C ALA A 117 -22.70 11.76 12.36
N PHE A 118 -22.75 12.10 13.66
CA PHE A 118 -23.56 13.21 14.15
C PHE A 118 -23.19 14.53 13.46
N GLY A 119 -21.89 14.80 13.28
CA GLY A 119 -21.42 15.95 12.50
C GLY A 119 -21.96 15.97 11.06
N PHE A 120 -21.88 14.85 10.35
CA PHE A 120 -22.45 14.73 9.00
C PHE A 120 -23.97 14.87 8.97
N PHE A 121 -24.69 14.31 9.95
CA PHE A 121 -26.14 14.48 10.06
C PHE A 121 -26.54 15.95 10.25
N GLN A 122 -25.80 16.68 11.08
CA GLN A 122 -26.03 18.12 11.25
C GLN A 122 -25.75 18.89 9.95
N LEU A 123 -24.71 18.48 9.21
CA LEU A 123 -24.37 19.07 7.92
C LEU A 123 -25.48 18.84 6.88
N THR A 124 -25.98 17.61 6.73
CA THR A 124 -27.08 17.28 5.81
C THR A 124 -28.41 17.92 6.20
N ASN A 125 -28.67 18.11 7.49
CA ASN A 125 -29.86 18.83 7.96
C ASN A 125 -29.78 20.34 7.74
N SER A 126 -28.56 20.89 7.65
CA SER A 126 -28.32 22.33 7.45
C SER A 126 -28.42 22.75 5.98
N ASP A 127 -27.99 21.89 5.05
CA ASP A 127 -28.05 22.13 3.62
C ASP A 127 -28.27 20.79 2.87
N ASP A 128 -29.41 20.72 2.16
CA ASP A 128 -29.84 19.54 1.42
C ASP A 128 -28.88 19.14 0.28
N ASN A 129 -28.00 20.05 -0.16
CA ASN A 129 -26.96 19.72 -1.14
C ASN A 129 -26.07 18.58 -0.63
N TRP A 130 -25.76 18.53 0.67
CA TRP A 130 -24.90 17.49 1.23
C TRP A 130 -25.46 16.08 1.08
N ASN A 131 -26.78 15.93 0.94
CA ASN A 131 -27.40 14.63 0.64
C ASN A 131 -26.92 14.05 -0.69
N HIS A 132 -26.55 14.90 -1.66
CA HIS A 132 -26.02 14.46 -2.95
C HIS A 132 -24.49 14.44 -2.95
N TRP A 133 -23.85 15.44 -2.32
CA TRP A 133 -22.40 15.60 -2.36
C TRP A 133 -21.67 14.55 -1.54
N LEU A 134 -22.25 14.04 -0.44
CA LEU A 134 -21.63 12.99 0.37
C LEU A 134 -21.56 11.65 -0.39
N PRO A 135 -22.66 11.10 -0.93
CA PRO A 135 -22.60 9.92 -1.80
C PRO A 135 -21.69 10.11 -3.02
N LEU A 136 -21.79 11.25 -3.70
CA LEU A 136 -21.00 11.53 -4.90
C LEU A 136 -19.50 11.64 -4.58
N GLY A 137 -19.16 12.37 -3.50
CA GLY A 137 -17.80 12.51 -3.02
C GLY A 137 -17.21 11.16 -2.65
N LEU A 138 -17.95 10.36 -1.86
CA LEU A 138 -17.53 9.00 -1.52
C LEU A 138 -17.39 8.10 -2.75
N ALA A 139 -18.30 8.17 -3.73
CA ALA A 139 -18.16 7.45 -4.99
C ALA A 139 -16.90 7.87 -5.76
N SER A 140 -16.63 9.18 -5.85
CA SER A 140 -15.47 9.71 -6.56
C SER A 140 -14.13 9.28 -5.95
N LEU A 141 -14.09 8.98 -4.65
CA LEU A 141 -12.90 8.43 -3.98
C LEU A 141 -12.44 7.11 -4.61
N PHE A 142 -13.32 6.36 -5.28
CA PHE A 142 -12.94 5.15 -6.04
C PHE A 142 -11.79 5.40 -7.03
N LEU A 143 -11.79 6.57 -7.69
CA LEU A 143 -10.72 6.94 -8.60
C LEU A 143 -9.40 7.14 -7.86
N LEU A 144 -9.44 7.81 -6.70
CA LEU A 144 -8.28 7.99 -5.83
C LEU A 144 -7.78 6.64 -5.30
N TRP A 145 -8.69 5.72 -4.96
CA TRP A 145 -8.32 4.37 -4.53
C TRP A 145 -7.66 3.58 -5.65
N SER A 146 -8.10 3.76 -6.90
CA SER A 146 -7.48 3.14 -8.07
C SER A 146 -6.03 3.63 -8.27
N ILE A 147 -5.80 4.94 -8.13
CA ILE A 147 -4.45 5.51 -8.12
C ILE A 147 -3.64 4.95 -6.93
N GLY A 148 -4.23 4.97 -5.73
CA GLY A 148 -3.65 4.43 -4.51
C GLY A 148 -3.24 2.96 -4.62
N GLN A 149 -4.01 2.16 -5.35
CA GLN A 149 -3.72 0.76 -5.63
C GLN A 149 -2.44 0.62 -6.47
N GLY A 150 -2.28 1.45 -7.51
CA GLY A 150 -1.09 1.47 -8.36
C GLY A 150 0.15 1.97 -7.64
N THR A 151 0.02 3.01 -6.82
CA THR A 151 1.13 3.55 -6.00
C THR A 151 1.55 2.60 -4.89
N SER A 152 0.60 1.88 -4.28
CA SER A 152 0.87 0.86 -3.26
C SER A 152 1.57 -0.36 -3.85
N PHE A 153 1.15 -0.81 -5.04
CA PHE A 153 1.86 -1.84 -5.78
C PHE A 153 3.29 -1.41 -6.09
N ARG A 154 3.49 -0.15 -6.52
CA ARG A 154 4.81 0.42 -6.76
C ARG A 154 5.70 0.34 -5.53
N SER A 155 5.27 0.95 -4.42
CA SER A 155 6.11 1.08 -3.24
C SER A 155 6.40 -0.27 -2.60
N GLY A 156 5.38 -1.14 -2.48
CA GLY A 156 5.52 -2.49 -1.95
C GLY A 156 6.38 -3.39 -2.84
N THR A 157 6.13 -3.46 -4.14
CA THR A 157 6.89 -4.37 -5.00
C THR A 157 8.33 -3.88 -5.19
N ALA A 158 8.56 -2.57 -5.35
CA ALA A 158 9.92 -2.04 -5.48
C ALA A 158 10.75 -2.28 -4.21
N SER A 159 10.18 -2.05 -3.02
CA SER A 159 10.86 -2.33 -1.76
C SER A 159 11.12 -3.83 -1.55
N TRP A 160 10.18 -4.70 -1.96
CA TRP A 160 10.38 -6.15 -1.88
C TRP A 160 11.48 -6.65 -2.80
N LEU A 161 11.63 -6.03 -3.98
CA LEU A 161 12.67 -6.36 -4.94
C LEU A 161 14.05 -5.79 -4.56
N ALA A 162 14.08 -4.70 -3.80
CA ALA A 162 15.31 -4.06 -3.33
C ALA A 162 15.98 -4.94 -2.25
N GLY A 163 16.98 -5.71 -2.66
CA GLY A 163 17.82 -6.48 -1.76
C GLY A 163 19.30 -6.43 -2.15
N LYS A 164 20.16 -7.08 -1.36
CA LYS A 164 21.64 -7.04 -1.54
C LYS A 164 22.09 -7.32 -2.97
N LYS A 165 21.47 -8.29 -3.65
CA LYS A 165 21.82 -8.66 -5.04
C LYS A 165 21.37 -7.64 -6.10
N THR A 166 20.41 -6.77 -5.79
CA THR A 166 19.94 -5.73 -6.70
C THR A 166 20.65 -4.39 -6.49
N MET A 167 21.46 -4.28 -5.43
CA MET A 167 22.37 -3.16 -5.14
C MET A 167 23.80 -3.39 -5.68
N ASP A 168 24.02 -4.50 -6.39
CA ASP A 168 25.29 -4.87 -6.98
C ASP A 168 25.73 -3.86 -8.08
N THR A 169 26.80 -3.11 -7.80
CA THR A 169 27.35 -2.05 -8.65
C THR A 169 28.27 -2.56 -9.75
N ASP A 170 28.55 -3.88 -9.82
CA ASP A 170 29.43 -4.45 -10.84
C ASP A 170 28.96 -4.06 -12.24
N ALA A 171 29.88 -3.55 -13.05
CA ALA A 171 29.61 -3.25 -14.44
C ALA A 171 29.17 -4.53 -15.18
N ARG A 172 28.11 -4.41 -15.97
CA ARG A 172 27.55 -5.49 -16.78
C ARG A 172 27.88 -5.24 -18.25
N SER A 173 28.61 -6.17 -18.86
CA SER A 173 28.74 -6.25 -20.30
C SER A 173 27.49 -6.89 -20.91
N GLY A 174 26.60 -6.09 -21.50
CA GLY A 174 25.44 -6.61 -22.23
C GLY A 174 24.33 -5.57 -22.38
N GLY A 175 23.68 -5.56 -23.55
CA GLY A 175 22.60 -4.62 -23.85
C GLY A 175 21.27 -4.93 -23.16
N ILE A 176 20.25 -4.15 -23.51
CA ILE A 176 18.88 -4.29 -23.00
C ILE A 176 18.12 -5.48 -23.62
N ASN A 177 18.59 -6.03 -24.75
CA ASN A 177 17.84 -7.01 -25.56
C ASN A 177 17.40 -8.25 -24.79
N GLY A 178 18.26 -8.80 -23.91
CA GLY A 178 17.90 -9.98 -23.10
C GLY A 178 16.78 -9.69 -22.10
N ILE A 179 16.78 -8.48 -21.52
CA ILE A 179 15.77 -8.04 -20.56
C ILE A 179 14.44 -7.78 -21.28
N VAL A 180 14.51 -7.08 -22.40
CA VAL A 180 13.36 -6.82 -23.29
C VAL A 180 12.75 -8.13 -23.76
N PHE A 181 13.55 -9.11 -24.17
CA PHE A 181 13.06 -10.43 -24.56
C PHE A 181 12.29 -11.12 -23.43
N TRP A 182 12.86 -11.19 -22.22
CA TRP A 182 12.20 -11.82 -21.09
C TRP A 182 10.91 -11.10 -20.66
N GLN A 183 10.92 -9.77 -20.72
CA GLN A 183 9.73 -8.96 -20.47
C GLN A 183 8.62 -9.27 -21.50
N LEU A 184 8.93 -9.18 -22.80
CA LEU A 184 7.97 -9.47 -23.87
C LEU A 184 7.47 -10.91 -23.79
N PHE A 185 8.36 -11.88 -23.59
CA PHE A 185 8.01 -13.28 -23.50
C PHE A 185 7.06 -13.57 -22.34
N ALA A 186 7.41 -13.14 -21.12
CA ALA A 186 6.63 -13.43 -19.93
C ALA A 186 5.21 -12.84 -20.02
N VAL A 187 5.11 -11.57 -20.43
CA VAL A 187 3.82 -10.87 -20.44
C VAL A 187 2.97 -11.33 -21.64
N THR A 188 3.57 -11.62 -22.79
CA THR A 188 2.86 -12.24 -23.93
C THR A 188 2.33 -13.62 -23.55
N ALA A 189 3.12 -14.45 -22.87
CA ALA A 189 2.66 -15.76 -22.41
C ALA A 189 1.47 -15.65 -21.44
N VAL A 190 1.50 -14.69 -20.50
CA VAL A 190 0.38 -14.41 -19.60
C VAL A 190 -0.84 -13.91 -20.35
N ALA A 191 -0.68 -12.98 -21.29
CA ALA A 191 -1.80 -12.47 -22.10
C ALA A 191 -2.46 -13.58 -22.93
N ILE A 192 -1.67 -14.47 -23.53
CA ILE A 192 -2.17 -15.64 -24.26
C ILE A 192 -2.90 -16.59 -23.31
N LEU A 193 -2.36 -16.87 -22.13
CA LEU A 193 -2.99 -17.75 -21.15
C LEU A 193 -4.35 -17.21 -20.68
N ILE A 194 -4.44 -15.91 -20.42
CA ILE A 194 -5.69 -15.22 -20.09
C ILE A 194 -6.67 -15.33 -21.26
N GLY A 195 -6.23 -14.97 -22.47
CA GLY A 195 -7.08 -15.02 -23.67
C GLY A 195 -7.59 -16.43 -23.96
N PHE A 196 -6.72 -17.44 -23.87
CA PHE A 196 -7.06 -18.86 -24.02
C PHE A 196 -8.04 -19.34 -22.96
N GLY A 197 -7.84 -18.95 -21.70
CA GLY A 197 -8.70 -19.33 -20.59
C GLY A 197 -10.12 -18.79 -20.73
N PHE A 198 -10.26 -17.53 -21.14
CA PHE A 198 -11.57 -16.90 -21.31
C PHE A 198 -12.24 -17.18 -22.67
N SER A 199 -11.48 -17.57 -23.70
CA SER A 199 -12.04 -18.01 -24.98
C SER A 199 -12.37 -19.51 -25.03
N SER A 200 -12.30 -20.21 -23.89
CA SER A 200 -12.46 -21.68 -23.83
C SER A 200 -11.58 -22.41 -24.84
N GLY A 201 -10.33 -21.99 -24.96
CA GLY A 201 -9.36 -22.58 -25.88
C GLY A 201 -9.48 -22.13 -27.35
N PHE A 202 -10.21 -21.05 -27.61
CA PHE A 202 -10.54 -20.57 -28.95
C PHE A 202 -11.39 -21.55 -29.79
N GLU A 203 -12.12 -22.46 -29.13
CA GLU A 203 -12.97 -23.45 -29.82
C GLU A 203 -14.37 -22.92 -30.20
N GLY A 204 -14.67 -21.64 -29.87
CA GLY A 204 -15.97 -21.00 -30.07
C GLY A 204 -16.15 -20.19 -31.35
N GLU A 205 -17.13 -19.27 -31.34
CA GLU A 205 -17.42 -18.40 -32.48
C GLU A 205 -16.22 -17.50 -32.83
N LEU A 206 -16.04 -17.23 -34.13
CA LEU A 206 -14.97 -16.33 -34.60
C LEU A 206 -15.04 -14.94 -33.95
N SER A 207 -16.25 -14.43 -33.73
CA SER A 207 -16.52 -13.14 -33.08
C SER A 207 -15.96 -13.10 -31.65
N GLU A 208 -16.20 -14.14 -30.85
CA GLU A 208 -15.71 -14.27 -29.48
C GLU A 208 -14.20 -14.45 -29.42
N ASN A 209 -13.65 -15.27 -30.31
CA ASN A 209 -12.21 -15.48 -30.44
C ASN A 209 -11.48 -14.19 -30.83
N LEU A 210 -12.04 -13.41 -31.75
CA LEU A 210 -11.47 -12.12 -32.18
C LEU A 210 -11.41 -11.10 -31.04
N LYS A 211 -12.35 -11.10 -30.10
CA LYS A 211 -12.29 -10.24 -28.90
C LYS A 211 -11.04 -10.55 -28.08
N TRP A 212 -10.77 -11.82 -27.80
CA TRP A 212 -9.62 -12.21 -26.98
C TRP A 212 -8.28 -12.14 -27.72
N ILE A 213 -8.28 -12.34 -29.04
CA ILE A 213 -7.12 -12.03 -29.89
C ILE A 213 -6.83 -10.52 -29.84
N GLY A 214 -7.87 -9.68 -29.89
CA GLY A 214 -7.76 -8.22 -29.73
C GLY A 214 -7.12 -7.83 -28.38
N PHE A 215 -7.54 -8.48 -27.28
CA PHE A 215 -6.91 -8.29 -25.96
C PHE A 215 -5.41 -8.64 -25.97
N ILE A 216 -5.03 -9.77 -26.59
CA ILE A 216 -3.62 -10.19 -26.68
C ILE A 216 -2.83 -9.15 -27.48
N ALA A 217 -3.34 -8.70 -28.62
CA ALA A 217 -2.71 -7.69 -29.46
C ALA A 217 -2.54 -6.35 -28.72
N LEU A 218 -3.57 -5.90 -28.00
CA LEU A 218 -3.53 -4.71 -27.16
C LEU A 218 -2.46 -4.84 -26.06
N SER A 219 -2.43 -5.97 -25.37
CA SER A 219 -1.46 -6.23 -24.28
C SER A 219 -0.03 -6.21 -24.78
N ILE A 220 0.25 -6.78 -25.96
CA ILE A 220 1.57 -6.73 -26.61
C ILE A 220 1.88 -5.28 -27.03
N GLY A 221 0.91 -4.56 -27.59
CA GLY A 221 1.06 -3.17 -27.98
C GLY A 221 1.46 -2.25 -26.80
N ILE A 222 0.79 -2.40 -25.66
CA ILE A 222 1.12 -1.68 -24.42
C ILE A 222 2.56 -1.96 -23.97
N GLN A 223 2.99 -3.22 -24.01
CA GLN A 223 4.36 -3.59 -23.63
C GLN A 223 5.40 -2.98 -24.56
N ILE A 224 5.20 -3.08 -25.88
CA ILE A 224 6.12 -2.50 -26.88
C ILE A 224 6.18 -0.98 -26.70
N GLY A 225 5.03 -0.33 -26.51
CA GLY A 225 4.92 1.10 -26.25
C GLY A 225 5.70 1.51 -25.00
N LEU A 226 5.54 0.79 -23.89
CA LEU A 226 6.30 1.06 -22.66
C LEU A 226 7.80 0.86 -22.89
N ILE A 227 8.22 -0.25 -23.50
CA ILE A 227 9.64 -0.53 -23.77
C ILE A 227 10.26 0.58 -24.59
N PHE A 228 9.56 1.06 -25.63
CA PHE A 228 10.02 2.18 -26.44
C PHE A 228 10.15 3.46 -25.62
N TRP A 229 9.20 3.72 -24.71
CA TRP A 229 9.21 4.90 -23.84
C TRP A 229 10.34 4.87 -22.80
N ILE A 230 10.63 3.70 -22.22
CA ILE A 230 11.65 3.57 -21.14
C ILE A 230 13.04 3.16 -21.63
N LYS A 231 13.24 2.95 -22.94
CA LYS A 231 14.47 2.33 -23.48
C LYS A 231 15.77 2.97 -23.00
N ASP A 232 15.81 4.31 -22.93
CA ASP A 232 17.01 5.06 -22.56
C ASP A 232 17.27 4.92 -21.05
N THR A 233 16.23 5.11 -20.25
CA THR A 233 16.28 4.84 -18.79
C THR A 233 16.67 3.38 -18.49
N LEU A 234 16.15 2.43 -19.27
CA LEU A 234 16.48 1.03 -19.11
C LEU A 234 17.94 0.76 -19.46
N ALA A 235 18.48 1.36 -20.52
CA ALA A 235 19.89 1.22 -20.89
C ALA A 235 20.82 1.69 -19.76
N ASP A 236 20.48 2.81 -19.11
CA ASP A 236 21.25 3.36 -17.99
C ASP A 236 21.20 2.43 -16.76
N VAL A 237 20.00 1.99 -16.36
CA VAL A 237 19.81 1.18 -15.15
C VAL A 237 20.51 -0.19 -15.28
N VAL A 238 20.52 -0.77 -16.48
CA VAL A 238 21.01 -2.15 -16.67
C VAL A 238 22.52 -2.24 -16.90
N SER A 239 23.21 -1.08 -16.87
CA SER A 239 24.66 -0.96 -16.91
C SER A 239 25.34 -1.66 -15.73
N THR A 240 24.63 -1.84 -14.61
CA THR A 240 25.06 -2.60 -13.44
C THR A 240 24.37 -3.97 -13.37
N ARG A 241 25.02 -4.96 -12.75
CA ARG A 241 24.42 -6.28 -12.51
C ARG A 241 23.18 -6.20 -11.61
N GLY A 242 23.24 -5.36 -10.57
CA GLY A 242 22.15 -5.13 -9.64
C GLY A 242 20.95 -4.47 -10.31
N GLY A 243 21.18 -3.39 -11.04
CA GLY A 243 20.15 -2.68 -11.80
C GLY A 243 19.51 -3.56 -12.87
N ALA A 244 20.28 -4.40 -13.58
CA ALA A 244 19.73 -5.36 -14.54
C ALA A 244 18.79 -6.39 -13.89
N ARG A 245 19.16 -6.93 -12.71
CA ARG A 245 18.31 -7.86 -11.95
C ARG A 245 17.02 -7.18 -11.48
N PHE A 246 17.14 -5.98 -10.94
CA PHE A 246 15.99 -5.20 -10.48
C PHE A 246 15.06 -4.88 -11.65
N ALA A 247 15.59 -4.27 -12.72
CA ALA A 247 14.83 -3.87 -13.89
C ALA A 247 14.12 -5.06 -14.54
N THR A 248 14.75 -6.23 -14.64
CA THR A 248 14.09 -7.43 -15.17
C THR A 248 12.89 -7.84 -14.32
N ARG A 249 13.07 -7.95 -13.00
CA ARG A 249 12.00 -8.39 -12.10
C ARG A 249 10.88 -7.37 -11.98
N TRP A 250 11.24 -6.10 -11.78
CA TRP A 250 10.30 -4.99 -11.71
C TRP A 250 9.49 -4.90 -13.01
N SER A 251 10.15 -4.93 -14.16
CA SER A 251 9.45 -4.80 -15.45
C SER A 251 8.52 -5.98 -15.74
N VAL A 252 8.93 -7.21 -15.42
CA VAL A 252 8.04 -8.38 -15.60
C VAL A 252 6.83 -8.30 -14.67
N LEU A 253 7.04 -8.05 -13.37
CA LEU A 253 5.95 -8.05 -12.39
C LEU A 253 4.96 -6.91 -12.60
N SER A 254 5.46 -5.70 -12.82
CA SER A 254 4.61 -4.53 -13.12
C SER A 254 3.78 -4.75 -14.39
N GLN A 255 4.37 -5.30 -15.46
CA GLN A 255 3.66 -5.53 -16.71
C GLN A 255 2.66 -6.68 -16.63
N ILE A 256 2.95 -7.74 -15.88
CA ILE A 256 1.96 -8.80 -15.60
C ILE A 256 0.77 -8.20 -14.85
N PHE A 257 1.02 -7.35 -13.85
CA PHE A 257 -0.04 -6.72 -13.08
C PHE A 257 -0.87 -5.72 -13.90
N VAL A 258 -0.21 -4.92 -14.76
CA VAL A 258 -0.89 -4.07 -15.76
C VAL A 258 -1.74 -4.92 -16.69
N THR A 259 -1.19 -6.02 -17.23
CA THR A 259 -1.93 -6.92 -18.13
C THR A 259 -3.15 -7.53 -17.44
N TRP A 260 -3.04 -7.90 -16.17
CA TRP A 260 -4.17 -8.36 -15.38
C TRP A 260 -5.25 -7.28 -15.26
N HIS A 261 -4.90 -6.04 -14.92
CA HIS A 261 -5.86 -4.94 -14.82
C HIS A 261 -6.51 -4.61 -16.16
N ILE A 262 -5.75 -4.62 -17.25
CA ILE A 262 -6.32 -4.46 -18.59
C ILE A 262 -7.26 -5.63 -18.93
N ALA A 263 -6.93 -6.88 -18.56
CA ALA A 263 -7.83 -8.01 -18.74
C ALA A 263 -9.14 -7.85 -17.94
N SER A 264 -9.03 -7.42 -16.68
CA SER A 264 -10.15 -7.14 -15.79
C SER A 264 -11.09 -6.08 -16.37
N ALA A 265 -10.52 -4.98 -16.89
CA ALA A 265 -11.25 -3.91 -17.56
C ALA A 265 -11.86 -4.39 -18.88
N TRP A 266 -11.07 -5.06 -19.72
CA TRP A 266 -11.49 -5.60 -21.03
C TRP A 266 -12.72 -6.48 -20.89
N ARG A 267 -12.69 -7.40 -19.92
CA ARG A 267 -13.80 -8.31 -19.63
C ARG A 267 -15.05 -7.55 -19.22
N ARG A 268 -14.95 -6.51 -18.40
CA ARG A 268 -16.10 -5.69 -17.95
C ARG A 268 -16.65 -4.75 -19.02
N LEU A 269 -15.88 -4.44 -20.06
CA LEU A 269 -16.29 -3.53 -21.14
C LEU A 269 -16.89 -4.25 -22.35
N ILE A 270 -16.42 -5.46 -22.64
CA ILE A 270 -16.70 -6.18 -23.89
C ILE A 270 -17.49 -7.48 -23.66
N ASP A 271 -17.50 -7.95 -22.42
CA ASP A 271 -18.18 -9.15 -21.99
C ASP A 271 -19.02 -8.89 -20.73
N GLU A 272 -19.90 -9.83 -20.37
CA GLU A 272 -20.67 -9.80 -19.13
C GLU A 272 -20.09 -10.83 -18.14
N PRO A 273 -19.06 -10.45 -17.36
CA PRO A 273 -18.45 -11.37 -16.43
C PRO A 273 -19.43 -11.87 -15.37
N SER A 274 -19.26 -13.14 -14.97
CA SER A 274 -19.97 -13.70 -13.81
C SER A 274 -19.81 -12.80 -12.58
N PRO A 275 -20.91 -12.41 -11.89
CA PRO A 275 -20.87 -11.58 -10.68
C PRO A 275 -19.96 -12.17 -9.60
N PHE A 276 -19.98 -13.48 -9.44
CA PHE A 276 -19.14 -14.18 -8.46
C PHE A 276 -17.64 -14.06 -8.78
N ALA A 277 -17.28 -14.22 -10.07
CA ALA A 277 -15.90 -14.08 -10.51
C ALA A 277 -15.39 -12.63 -10.36
N MET A 278 -16.25 -11.64 -10.58
CA MET A 278 -15.90 -10.23 -10.33
C MET A 278 -15.61 -9.96 -8.86
N ILE A 279 -16.46 -10.45 -7.95
CA ILE A 279 -16.29 -10.24 -6.50
C ILE A 279 -14.98 -10.86 -6.01
N ILE A 280 -14.69 -12.10 -6.44
CA ILE A 280 -13.44 -12.77 -6.07
C ILE A 280 -12.22 -12.02 -6.60
N GLU A 281 -12.25 -11.60 -7.87
CA GLU A 281 -11.16 -10.84 -8.47
C GLU A 281 -10.90 -9.52 -7.70
N GLU A 282 -11.96 -8.76 -7.43
CA GLU A 282 -11.84 -7.48 -6.72
C GLU A 282 -11.29 -7.68 -5.32
N LEU A 283 -11.77 -8.72 -4.60
CA LEU A 283 -11.29 -9.07 -3.27
C LEU A 283 -9.79 -9.41 -3.30
N ILE A 284 -9.34 -10.24 -4.25
CA ILE A 284 -7.93 -10.62 -4.38
C ILE A 284 -7.06 -9.39 -4.64
N LEU A 285 -7.45 -8.56 -5.60
CA LEU A 285 -6.69 -7.36 -5.98
C LEU A 285 -6.62 -6.35 -4.83
N MET A 286 -7.73 -6.15 -4.11
CA MET A 286 -7.79 -5.27 -2.95
C MET A 286 -6.91 -5.81 -1.80
N VAL A 287 -7.00 -7.10 -1.46
CA VAL A 287 -6.19 -7.69 -0.38
C VAL A 287 -4.70 -7.57 -0.70
N ILE A 288 -4.27 -7.94 -1.91
CA ILE A 288 -2.86 -7.84 -2.30
C ILE A 288 -2.35 -6.40 -2.16
N THR A 289 -3.12 -5.43 -2.63
CA THR A 289 -2.67 -4.03 -2.68
C THR A 289 -2.70 -3.35 -1.33
N VAL A 290 -3.69 -3.64 -0.48
CA VAL A 290 -3.72 -3.19 0.92
C VAL A 290 -2.54 -3.77 1.70
N LEU A 291 -2.23 -5.05 1.53
CA LEU A 291 -1.09 -5.68 2.19
C LEU A 291 0.24 -5.07 1.75
N LEU A 292 0.42 -4.83 0.45
CA LEU A 292 1.61 -4.17 -0.08
C LEU A 292 1.72 -2.72 0.42
N ALA A 293 0.60 -2.00 0.55
CA ALA A 293 0.56 -0.65 1.09
C ALA A 293 1.00 -0.63 2.57
N ILE A 294 0.35 -1.45 3.40
CA ILE A 294 0.65 -1.53 4.83
C ILE A 294 2.08 -1.99 5.04
N TRP A 295 2.54 -3.00 4.28
CA TRP A 295 3.92 -3.48 4.37
C TRP A 295 4.92 -2.39 3.97
N SER A 296 4.67 -1.67 2.87
CA SER A 296 5.52 -0.57 2.43
C SER A 296 5.58 0.59 3.42
N LEU A 297 4.47 0.88 4.11
CA LEU A 297 4.39 1.92 5.13
C LEU A 297 5.11 1.47 6.41
N ALA A 298 4.88 0.23 6.85
CA ALA A 298 5.51 -0.34 8.03
C ALA A 298 7.04 -0.47 7.86
N SER A 299 7.51 -0.94 6.70
CA SER A 299 8.94 -1.11 6.43
C SER A 299 9.69 0.23 6.33
N ARG A 300 9.06 1.27 5.77
CA ARG A 300 9.65 2.62 5.69
C ARG A 300 9.59 3.40 7.01
N ASN A 301 8.57 3.19 7.85
CA ASN A 301 8.45 3.96 9.10
C ASN A 301 9.20 3.35 10.28
N VAL A 302 9.39 2.03 10.31
CA VAL A 302 10.26 1.40 11.34
C VAL A 302 11.70 1.89 11.19
N SER A 303 12.16 2.21 9.97
CA SER A 303 13.49 2.79 9.73
C SER A 303 13.57 4.31 9.87
N ARG A 304 12.44 5.04 9.90
CA ARG A 304 12.42 6.52 9.90
C ARG A 304 11.74 7.18 11.13
N GLY A 305 11.25 6.40 12.10
CA GLY A 305 10.66 6.95 13.34
C GLY A 305 9.37 7.77 13.14
N GLY A 306 8.64 7.57 12.04
CA GLY A 306 7.44 8.33 11.72
C GLY A 306 6.33 8.17 12.78
N LYS A 307 5.85 9.29 13.35
CA LYS A 307 4.87 9.30 14.46
C LYS A 307 3.44 8.88 14.07
N LEU A 308 3.05 8.98 12.79
CA LEU A 308 1.66 8.76 12.34
C LEU A 308 1.32 7.30 12.00
N PHE A 309 2.23 6.56 11.39
CA PHE A 309 2.03 5.14 11.05
C PHE A 309 3.07 4.29 11.78
N THR A 310 2.60 3.51 12.74
CA THR A 310 3.41 2.59 13.54
C THR A 310 2.86 1.18 13.38
N SER A 311 3.68 0.15 13.66
CA SER A 311 3.19 -1.23 13.74
C SER A 311 1.99 -1.37 14.69
N ASN A 312 1.90 -0.48 15.69
CA ASN A 312 0.83 -0.47 16.67
C ASN A 312 -0.51 0.13 16.19
N ASN A 313 -0.53 0.93 15.12
CA ASN A 313 -1.75 1.57 14.62
C ASN A 313 -2.08 1.25 13.17
N ALA A 314 -1.20 0.53 12.46
CA ALA A 314 -1.34 0.15 11.05
C ALA A 314 -2.65 -0.59 10.76
N LEU A 315 -3.12 -1.46 11.66
CA LEU A 315 -4.40 -2.14 11.53
C LEU A 315 -5.57 -1.14 11.39
N PHE A 316 -5.63 -0.13 12.26
CA PHE A 316 -6.73 0.83 12.29
C PHE A 316 -6.72 1.74 11.06
N TRP A 317 -5.53 2.11 10.58
CA TRP A 317 -5.38 2.78 9.29
C TRP A 317 -5.86 1.90 8.12
N GLY A 318 -5.52 0.60 8.12
CA GLY A 318 -6.01 -0.35 7.13
C GLY A 318 -7.54 -0.53 7.16
N LEU A 319 -8.15 -0.52 8.34
CA LEU A 319 -9.60 -0.59 8.50
C LEU A 319 -10.31 0.71 8.10
N ALA A 320 -9.71 1.86 8.40
CA ALA A 320 -10.18 3.16 7.93
C ALA A 320 -10.24 3.18 6.39
N PHE A 321 -9.16 2.72 5.76
CA PHE A 321 -9.10 2.52 4.31
C PHE A 321 -10.18 1.54 3.83
N GLY A 322 -10.33 0.40 4.49
CA GLY A 322 -11.31 -0.62 4.11
C GLY A 322 -12.76 -0.11 4.12
N PHE A 323 -13.15 0.67 5.13
CA PHE A 323 -14.48 1.30 5.16
C PHE A 323 -14.65 2.37 4.08
N GLY A 324 -13.62 3.19 3.83
CA GLY A 324 -13.64 4.20 2.77
C GLY A 324 -13.80 3.56 1.38
N TYR A 325 -13.05 2.50 1.12
CA TYR A 325 -13.10 1.74 -0.11
C TYR A 325 -14.46 1.03 -0.29
N ALA A 326 -14.91 0.28 0.72
CA ALA A 326 -16.22 -0.40 0.67
C ALA A 326 -17.36 0.61 0.47
N GLY A 327 -17.27 1.79 1.10
CA GLY A 327 -18.20 2.89 0.91
C GLY A 327 -18.21 3.45 -0.50
N SER A 328 -17.04 3.68 -1.11
CA SER A 328 -16.96 4.14 -2.50
C SER A 328 -17.57 3.15 -3.49
N ILE A 329 -17.38 1.85 -3.28
CA ILE A 329 -18.03 0.81 -4.10
C ILE A 329 -19.55 0.84 -3.88
N ALA A 330 -20.01 0.90 -2.62
CA ALA A 330 -21.43 0.97 -2.30
C ALA A 330 -22.13 2.16 -2.99
N MET A 331 -21.49 3.33 -2.97
CA MET A 331 -22.04 4.54 -3.59
C MET A 331 -21.97 4.50 -5.11
N ILE A 332 -20.89 3.99 -5.70
CA ILE A 332 -20.84 3.80 -7.15
C ILE A 332 -21.94 2.84 -7.60
N THR A 333 -22.15 1.72 -6.90
CA THR A 333 -23.22 0.78 -7.26
C THR A 333 -24.58 1.47 -7.18
N SER A 334 -24.85 2.18 -6.08
CA SER A 334 -26.12 2.86 -5.88
C SER A 334 -26.37 3.96 -6.92
N LEU A 335 -25.37 4.80 -7.21
CA LEU A 335 -25.49 5.92 -8.14
C LEU A 335 -25.44 5.52 -9.63
N SER A 336 -24.77 4.41 -9.96
CA SER A 336 -24.59 3.97 -11.35
C SER A 336 -25.79 3.21 -11.89
N GLY A 337 -26.64 2.66 -11.02
CA GLY A 337 -27.78 1.82 -11.39
C GLY A 337 -27.39 0.47 -12.01
N ASP A 338 -28.40 -0.34 -12.28
CA ASP A 338 -28.25 -1.68 -12.87
C ASP A 338 -27.70 -1.59 -14.31
N GLY A 339 -26.42 -1.91 -14.47
CA GLY A 339 -25.75 -2.04 -15.77
C GLY A 339 -24.55 -1.12 -16.01
N ASN A 340 -24.34 -0.08 -15.19
CA ASN A 340 -23.19 0.84 -15.34
C ASN A 340 -22.09 0.63 -14.28
N LEU A 341 -22.33 -0.21 -13.27
CA LEU A 341 -21.32 -0.61 -12.28
C LEU A 341 -20.10 -1.28 -12.94
N ALA A 342 -20.31 -2.26 -13.82
CA ALA A 342 -19.22 -2.99 -14.46
C ALA A 342 -18.29 -2.05 -15.23
N LYS A 343 -18.86 -1.09 -15.96
CA LYS A 343 -18.09 -0.07 -16.70
C LYS A 343 -17.34 0.87 -15.76
N THR A 344 -17.95 1.31 -14.67
CA THR A 344 -17.29 2.17 -13.69
C THR A 344 -16.13 1.45 -13.01
N MET A 345 -16.31 0.19 -12.63
CA MET A 345 -15.23 -0.67 -12.11
C MET A 345 -14.12 -0.87 -13.15
N ALA A 346 -14.47 -1.01 -14.44
CA ALA A 346 -13.48 -1.10 -15.52
C ALA A 346 -12.61 0.16 -15.64
N ILE A 347 -13.21 1.35 -15.45
CA ILE A 347 -12.47 2.62 -15.42
C ILE A 347 -11.45 2.62 -14.29
N GLY A 348 -11.81 2.12 -13.10
CA GLY A 348 -10.87 1.99 -11.98
C GLY A 348 -9.65 1.15 -12.34
N HIS A 349 -9.85 -0.03 -12.93
CA HIS A 349 -8.73 -0.86 -13.38
C HIS A 349 -7.86 -0.20 -14.46
N ILE A 350 -8.47 0.54 -15.40
CA ILE A 350 -7.72 1.31 -16.40
C ILE A 350 -6.85 2.36 -15.72
N VAL A 351 -7.40 3.09 -14.75
CA VAL A 351 -6.67 4.12 -14.00
C VAL A 351 -5.52 3.50 -13.21
N THR A 352 -5.73 2.37 -12.55
CA THR A 352 -4.65 1.66 -11.85
C THR A 352 -3.56 1.20 -12.83
N ALA A 353 -3.93 0.67 -13.99
CA ALA A 353 -2.99 0.26 -15.03
C ALA A 353 -2.16 1.45 -15.56
N ILE A 354 -2.81 2.57 -15.88
CA ILE A 354 -2.15 3.81 -16.31
C ILE A 354 -1.21 4.32 -15.22
N THR A 355 -1.65 4.34 -13.96
CA THR A 355 -0.84 4.77 -12.82
C THR A 355 0.48 3.99 -12.77
N ILE A 356 0.42 2.67 -12.90
CA ILE A 356 1.62 1.82 -12.88
C ILE A 356 2.52 2.08 -14.09
N LEU A 357 1.93 2.21 -15.29
CA LEU A 357 2.69 2.53 -16.50
C LEU A 357 3.44 3.86 -16.37
N VAL A 358 2.76 4.91 -15.89
CA VAL A 358 3.36 6.24 -15.68
C VAL A 358 4.47 6.19 -14.65
N VAL A 359 4.24 5.48 -13.54
CA VAL A 359 5.18 5.38 -12.43
C VAL A 359 6.42 4.51 -12.76
N HIS A 360 6.31 3.59 -13.72
CA HIS A 360 7.33 2.61 -14.08
C HIS A 360 8.75 3.20 -14.29
N PRO A 361 8.95 4.20 -15.17
CA PRO A 361 10.27 4.79 -15.38
C PRO A 361 10.84 5.44 -14.10
N PHE A 362 10.00 6.06 -13.27
CA PHE A 362 10.45 6.72 -12.04
C PHE A 362 11.01 5.73 -11.02
N VAL A 363 10.45 4.52 -10.94
CA VAL A 363 10.98 3.45 -10.07
C VAL A 363 12.37 3.02 -10.53
N LEU A 364 12.55 2.84 -11.84
CA LEU A 364 13.84 2.48 -12.40
C LEU A 364 14.89 3.56 -12.14
N LYS A 365 14.57 4.83 -12.42
CA LYS A 365 15.46 5.98 -12.17
C LYS A 365 15.83 6.09 -10.69
N LYS A 366 14.85 5.99 -9.79
CA LYS A 366 15.09 6.03 -8.33
C LYS A 366 16.02 4.92 -7.88
N HIS A 367 15.82 3.70 -8.37
CA HIS A 367 16.70 2.57 -8.06
C HIS A 367 18.12 2.78 -8.57
N ALA A 368 18.29 3.27 -9.79
CA ALA A 368 19.62 3.58 -10.33
C ALA A 368 20.35 4.65 -9.51
N LYS A 369 19.64 5.70 -9.07
CA LYS A 369 20.20 6.73 -8.17
C LYS A 369 20.68 6.12 -6.85
N ASN A 370 19.86 5.25 -6.25
CA ASN A 370 20.18 4.60 -4.97
C ASN A 370 21.37 3.64 -5.06
N ILE A 371 21.62 3.02 -6.23
CA ILE A 371 22.82 2.19 -6.45
C ILE A 371 24.09 3.04 -6.48
N ILE A 372 24.04 4.23 -7.10
CA ILE A 372 25.21 5.09 -7.35
C ILE A 372 25.57 5.92 -6.11
N ILE A 373 24.56 6.44 -5.42
CA ILE A 373 24.69 7.16 -4.17
C ILE A 373 23.97 6.32 -3.12
N PRO A 374 24.68 5.39 -2.45
CA PRO A 374 24.15 4.82 -1.22
C PRO A 374 23.93 6.00 -0.28
N THR A 375 22.68 6.31 0.04
CA THR A 375 22.38 7.22 1.15
C THR A 375 23.15 6.72 2.38
N GLU A 376 23.72 7.62 3.18
CA GLU A 376 24.42 7.28 4.43
C GLU A 376 23.56 6.35 5.34
N ASP A 377 22.24 6.38 5.13
CA ASP A 377 21.18 5.51 5.65
C ASP A 377 21.35 3.97 5.52
N GLU A 378 22.32 3.44 4.76
CA GLU A 378 22.62 1.99 4.74
C GLU A 378 23.95 1.60 5.40
N LYS A 379 24.78 2.55 5.85
CA LYS A 379 26.07 2.25 6.51
C LYS A 379 25.96 1.89 7.99
N ASP A 380 24.81 2.14 8.64
CA ASP A 380 24.58 1.72 10.03
C ASP A 380 23.99 0.31 10.16
N LEU A 381 23.76 -0.41 9.04
CA LEU A 381 23.65 -1.86 9.09
C LEU A 381 25.04 -2.52 9.09
N HIS A 382 25.53 -2.68 10.31
CA HIS A 382 26.58 -3.61 10.76
C HIS A 382 28.03 -3.10 10.84
N THR A 383 28.37 -2.75 12.08
CA THR A 383 29.57 -3.14 12.85
C THR A 383 30.92 -3.11 12.12
N PRO A 384 31.85 -2.20 12.48
CA PRO A 384 33.23 -2.34 12.05
C PRO A 384 33.83 -3.57 12.73
N LYS A 385 34.21 -4.55 11.90
CA LYS A 385 35.04 -5.68 12.29
C LYS A 385 36.40 -5.11 12.69
N LEU A 386 36.60 -4.88 13.99
CA LEU A 386 37.91 -4.52 14.56
C LEU A 386 38.85 -5.70 14.35
N GLU A 387 39.67 -5.60 13.32
CA GLU A 387 40.82 -6.47 13.09
C GLU A 387 41.90 -6.08 14.11
N ILE A 388 41.90 -6.77 15.25
CA ILE A 388 42.93 -6.60 16.29
C ILE A 388 44.23 -7.17 15.73
N THR A 389 45.09 -6.28 15.22
CA THR A 389 46.50 -6.59 14.97
C THR A 389 47.27 -6.33 16.25
N THR A 390 47.63 -7.40 16.96
CA THR A 390 48.49 -7.34 18.15
C THR A 390 49.93 -7.63 17.72
N THR A 391 50.85 -6.69 17.90
CA THR A 391 52.29 -6.99 18.00
C THR A 391 52.96 -5.94 18.88
N GLU A 392 53.49 -6.40 20.04
CA GLU A 392 54.69 -6.00 20.84
C GLU A 392 55.11 -4.50 20.92
N GLU A 393 55.60 -3.90 22.01
CA GLU A 393 56.11 -4.33 23.33
C GLU A 393 56.34 -3.04 24.19
N VAL A 394 56.10 -3.13 25.51
CA VAL A 394 56.71 -2.47 26.71
C VAL A 394 57.47 -1.11 26.58
N THR A 395 57.25 -0.04 27.37
CA THR A 395 57.50 0.13 28.84
C THR A 395 57.09 1.56 29.33
N PRO A 396 56.96 1.82 30.66
CA PRO A 396 56.22 2.94 31.28
C PRO A 396 57.09 4.07 31.87
N LEU A 397 56.48 5.21 32.27
CA LEU A 397 56.85 6.18 33.35
C LEU A 397 55.74 7.30 33.40
N GLU A 398 54.93 7.43 34.48
CA GLU A 398 55.02 8.44 35.59
C GLU A 398 55.09 9.91 35.11
N GLU A 399 54.37 10.94 35.62
CA GLU A 399 53.41 11.13 36.72
C GLU A 399 52.75 12.56 36.56
N THR A 400 51.59 12.77 37.20
CA THR A 400 50.99 14.03 37.74
C THR A 400 50.67 15.29 36.88
N SER A 401 49.38 15.70 36.84
CA SER A 401 48.81 16.83 37.63
C SER A 401 47.41 17.25 37.16
N GLU A 402 46.58 17.63 38.13
CA GLU A 402 45.16 18.03 38.12
C GLU A 402 44.85 19.36 37.40
N GLN A 403 43.64 19.50 36.79
CA GLN A 403 42.53 20.39 37.23
C GLN A 403 41.45 20.70 36.15
N GLN A 404 40.18 20.47 36.55
CA GLN A 404 38.90 21.21 36.32
C GLN A 404 38.47 21.55 34.88
N ILE A 405 37.50 20.84 34.26
CA ILE A 405 36.01 20.94 34.35
C ILE A 405 35.45 22.37 34.18
N ALA A 406 34.92 22.61 32.97
CA ALA A 406 33.96 23.65 32.62
C ALA A 406 32.56 22.99 32.46
N GLU A 407 31.49 23.73 32.73
CA GLU A 407 30.31 23.86 31.86
C GLU A 407 29.27 24.80 32.48
N ASP A 408 28.90 25.79 31.67
CA ASP A 408 27.97 26.88 31.94
C ASP A 408 26.55 26.52 31.49
N GLU A 409 25.60 27.27 32.05
CA GLU A 409 24.15 27.09 32.02
C GLU A 409 23.46 27.11 30.64
N VAL A 410 22.29 26.48 30.68
CA VAL A 410 21.27 26.22 29.66
C VAL A 410 20.60 27.51 29.16
N GLU A 411 20.44 27.64 27.84
CA GLU A 411 19.48 28.57 27.22
C GLU A 411 18.54 27.78 26.28
N GLU A 412 17.23 28.01 26.47
CA GLU A 412 16.12 27.36 25.76
C GLU A 412 16.16 27.63 24.24
N VAL A 413 15.93 26.60 23.42
CA VAL A 413 15.61 26.75 22.01
C VAL A 413 14.24 26.13 21.71
N GLU A 414 13.31 27.02 21.35
CA GLU A 414 12.02 26.76 20.71
C GLU A 414 12.15 25.76 19.56
N VAL A 415 11.46 24.62 19.65
CA VAL A 415 11.34 23.67 18.54
C VAL A 415 10.18 24.11 17.65
N LYS A 416 10.51 24.69 16.49
CA LYS A 416 9.60 24.82 15.36
C LYS A 416 9.29 23.44 14.79
N ASP A 417 8.00 23.12 14.70
CA ASP A 417 7.48 22.01 13.92
C ASP A 417 7.69 22.28 12.42
N ASP A 418 8.77 21.76 11.84
CA ASP A 418 8.91 21.68 10.39
C ASP A 418 8.15 20.46 9.88
N ILE A 419 7.05 20.74 9.20
CA ILE A 419 6.27 19.80 8.42
C ILE A 419 7.04 19.55 7.12
N ASP A 420 7.63 18.36 7.00
CA ASP A 420 8.30 17.90 5.77
C ASP A 420 7.25 17.61 4.69
N LEU A 421 7.06 18.58 3.78
CA LEU A 421 6.12 18.55 2.64
C LEU A 421 6.82 18.23 1.31
N ASP A 422 8.05 17.73 1.31
CA ASP A 422 8.89 17.60 0.11
C ASP A 422 8.66 16.34 -0.75
N ASP A 423 7.47 15.71 -0.70
CA ASP A 423 7.14 14.56 -1.56
C ASP A 423 5.93 14.82 -2.51
N ILE A 424 5.58 16.10 -2.73
CA ILE A 424 4.68 16.52 -3.82
C ILE A 424 5.49 17.30 -4.86
N ASP A 425 6.11 16.57 -5.78
CA ASP A 425 6.73 17.13 -6.99
C ASP A 425 5.59 17.55 -7.95
N LEU A 426 5.06 18.77 -7.74
CA LEU A 426 4.11 19.46 -8.63
C LEU A 426 4.80 20.65 -9.31
N ASP A 427 5.99 20.43 -9.88
CA ASP A 427 6.62 21.39 -10.77
C ASP A 427 6.97 20.70 -12.10
N GLU A 428 6.03 20.74 -13.05
CA GLU A 428 6.46 20.85 -14.45
C GLU A 428 5.64 21.95 -15.12
N GLU A 429 6.40 22.97 -15.51
CA GLU A 429 6.04 24.30 -15.92
C GLU A 429 5.18 24.30 -17.18
N ILE A 430 4.16 25.16 -17.18
CA ILE A 430 3.33 25.48 -18.34
C ILE A 430 4.21 26.22 -19.35
N GLU A 431 4.69 25.53 -20.38
CA GLU A 431 5.25 26.20 -21.56
C GLU A 431 4.08 26.70 -22.43
N LEU A 432 3.66 27.94 -22.17
CA LEU A 432 2.77 28.71 -23.03
C LEU A 432 3.47 28.94 -24.37
N LEU A 433 3.01 28.25 -25.41
CA LEU A 433 3.31 28.60 -26.79
C LEU A 433 2.40 29.76 -27.21
N ASP A 434 3.02 30.86 -27.65
CA ASP A 434 2.42 31.83 -28.58
C ASP A 434 2.01 31.17 -29.91
#